data_AF-A0A419E297-F1
#
_entry.id   AF-A0A419E297-F1
#
_cell.length_a   1.000
_cell.length_b   1.000
_cell.length_c   1.000
_cell.angle_alpha   90.00
_cell.angle_beta   90.00
_cell.angle_gamma   90.00
#
_symmetry.space_group_name_H-M   'P 1'
#
loop_
_entity.id
_entity.type
_entity.pdbx_description
1 polymer ?
#
loop_
_entity_poly.entity_id
_entity_poly.type
_entity_poly.pdbx_seq_one_letter_code
_entity_poly.pdbx_strand_id
1 'polypeptide(L)' 'MRRMFSFLIGILVGALVGSTVALLLAPESGEQLRGELRSRGDAFLADVRSAADSRRIELQSRLEELRVPRA' A
#
# COMPACT_ATOMS: atom_id res chain seq x y z
N MET A 1 -25.64 40.20 -3.74
CA MET A 1 -24.45 39.84 -4.56
C MET A 1 -23.11 40.08 -3.85
N ARG A 2 -22.86 41.22 -3.19
CA ARG A 2 -21.56 41.51 -2.52
C ARG A 2 -21.08 40.45 -1.52
N ARG A 3 -21.99 39.89 -0.70
CA ARG A 3 -21.67 38.83 0.27
C ARG A 3 -21.24 37.50 -0.37
N MET A 4 -21.84 37.17 -1.51
CA MET A 4 -21.48 35.97 -2.28
C MET A 4 -20.06 36.12 -2.85
N PHE A 5 -19.71 37.31 -3.32
CA PHE A 5 -18.39 37.61 -3.87
C PHE A 5 -17.29 37.52 -2.79
N SER A 6 -17.53 38.08 -1.60
CA SER A 6 -16.60 37.94 -0.47
C SER A 6 -16.41 36.48 -0.02
N PHE A 7 -17.46 35.65 -0.11
CA PHE A 7 -17.37 34.23 0.19
C PHE A 7 -16.52 33.47 -0.84
N LEU A 8 -16.71 33.74 -2.14
CA LEU A 8 -15.90 33.14 -3.20
C LEU A 8 -14.42 33.52 -3.09
N ILE A 9 -14.12 34.77 -2.74
CA ILE A 9 -12.73 35.19 -2.46
C ILE A 9 -12.16 34.39 -1.29
N GLY A 10 -12.93 34.20 -0.22
CA GLY A 10 -12.51 33.38 0.93
C GLY A 10 -12.18 31.94 0.53
N ILE A 11 -13.00 31.31 -0.31
CA ILE A 11 -12.72 29.97 -0.85
C ILE A 11 -11.44 29.96 -1.66
N LEU A 12 -11.24 30.93 -2.57
CA LEU A 12 -10.05 30.98 -3.42
C LEU A 12 -8.78 31.13 -2.60
N VAL A 13 -8.78 32.03 -1.61
CA VAL A 13 -7.64 32.24 -0.71
C VAL A 13 -7.39 30.99 0.14
N GLY A 14 -8.46 30.41 0.70
CA GLY A 14 -8.37 29.18 1.50
C GLY A 14 -7.85 27.99 0.69
N ALA A 15 -8.31 27.82 -0.55
CA ALA A 15 -7.86 26.77 -1.45
C ALA A 15 -6.39 26.97 -1.83
N LEU A 16 -5.97 28.21 -2.10
CA LEU A 16 -4.57 28.51 -2.41
C LEU A 16 -3.65 28.15 -1.23
N VAL A 17 -3.95 28.68 -0.03
CA VAL A 17 -3.15 28.42 1.18
C VAL A 17 -3.21 26.93 1.57
N GLY A 18 -4.38 26.30 1.49
CA GLY A 18 -4.53 24.88 1.77
C GLY A 18 -3.74 24.00 0.81
N SER A 19 -3.75 24.33 -0.49
CA SER A 19 -2.99 23.59 -1.49
C SER A 19 -1.49 23.74 -1.35
N THR A 20 -0.98 24.93 -1.00
CA THR A 20 0.46 25.13 -0.78
C THR A 20 0.94 24.37 0.45
N VAL A 21 0.19 24.40 1.55
CA VAL A 21 0.48 23.58 2.75
C VAL A 21 0.43 22.10 2.40
N ALA A 22 -0.61 21.65 1.68
CA ALA A 22 -0.73 20.26 1.27
C ALA A 22 0.43 19.81 0.38
N LEU A 23 0.91 20.64 -0.53
CA LEU A 23 2.06 20.32 -1.40
C LEU A 23 3.39 20.31 -0.64
N LEU A 24 3.59 21.23 0.31
CA LEU A 24 4.81 21.27 1.11
C LEU A 24 4.88 20.12 2.13
N LEU A 25 3.73 19.67 2.61
CA LEU A 25 3.63 18.61 3.61
C LEU A 25 3.31 17.23 3.01
N ALA A 26 2.93 17.16 1.73
CA ALA A 26 2.75 15.89 1.04
C ALA A 26 4.13 15.19 0.94
N PRO A 27 4.28 13.99 1.51
CA PRO A 27 5.57 13.35 1.62
C PRO A 27 6.19 13.01 0.26
N GLU A 28 5.37 12.64 -0.73
CA GLU A 28 5.82 12.31 -2.09
C GLU A 28 4.78 12.68 -3.15
N SER A 29 5.22 12.76 -4.41
CA SER A 29 4.30 12.88 -5.55
C SER A 29 3.41 11.62 -5.65
N GLY A 30 2.16 11.79 -6.06
CA GLY A 30 1.20 10.68 -6.14
C GLY A 30 1.67 9.51 -7.02
N GLU A 31 2.48 9.78 -8.05
CA GLU A 31 3.06 8.75 -8.92
C GLU A 31 4.17 7.95 -8.23
N GLN A 32 5.03 8.60 -7.44
CA GLN A 32 6.05 7.91 -6.63
C GLN A 32 5.38 7.01 -5.58
N LEU A 33 4.39 7.55 -4.86
CA LEU A 33 3.64 6.77 -3.87
C LEU A 33 2.97 5.53 -4.48
N ARG A 34 2.36 5.68 -5.66
CA ARG A 34 1.76 4.54 -6.39
C ARG A 34 2.83 3.52 -6.80
N GLY A 35 3.99 3.99 -7.25
CA GLY A 35 5.13 3.15 -7.58
C GLY A 35 5.62 2.35 -6.38
N GLU A 36 5.82 3.01 -5.24
CA GLU A 36 6.22 2.36 -4.00
C GLU A 36 5.19 1.34 -3.53
N LEU A 37 3.89 1.70 -3.51
CA LEU A 37 2.82 0.80 -3.11
C LEU A 37 2.79 -0.46 -3.96
N ARG A 38 2.97 -0.31 -5.29
CA ARG A 38 3.05 -1.44 -6.21
C ARG A 38 4.26 -2.31 -5.93
N SER A 39 5.44 -1.71 -5.81
CA SER A 39 6.68 -2.44 -5.52
C SER A 39 6.59 -3.21 -4.20
N ARG A 40 6.06 -2.58 -3.14
CA ARG A 40 5.88 -3.21 -1.83
C ARG A 40 4.83 -4.34 -1.91
N GLY A 41 3.75 -4.12 -2.65
CA GLY A 41 2.71 -5.15 -2.87
C GLY A 41 3.25 -6.37 -3.60
N ASP A 42 4.03 -6.16 -4.67
CA ASP A 42 4.64 -7.26 -5.43
C ASP A 42 5.64 -8.05 -4.59
N ALA A 43 6.48 -7.36 -3.79
CA ALA A 43 7.41 -7.99 -2.85
C ALA A 43 6.66 -8.81 -1.80
N PHE A 44 5.62 -8.25 -1.18
CA PHE A 44 4.81 -8.95 -0.19
C PHE A 44 4.15 -10.22 -0.78
N LEU A 45 3.62 -10.16 -1.99
CA LEU A 45 3.05 -11.33 -2.66
C LEU A 45 4.09 -12.40 -2.96
N ALA A 46 5.31 -12.01 -3.32
CA ALA A 46 6.42 -12.95 -3.52
C ALA A 46 6.78 -13.67 -2.21
N ASP A 47 6.86 -12.93 -1.10
CA ASP A 47 7.16 -13.49 0.22
C ASP A 47 6.08 -14.49 0.68
N VAL A 48 4.80 -14.14 0.49
CA VAL A 48 3.68 -15.03 0.82
C VAL A 48 3.74 -16.33 0.02
N ARG A 49 4.03 -16.25 -1.29
CA ARG A 49 4.17 -17.45 -2.14
C ARG A 49 5.32 -18.32 -1.69
N SER A 50 6.49 -17.72 -1.44
CA SER A 50 7.67 -18.43 -0.96
C SER A 50 7.41 -19.13 0.38
N ALA A 51 6.75 -18.46 1.32
CA ALA A 51 6.33 -19.05 2.58
C ALA A 51 5.35 -20.20 2.37
N ALA A 52 4.36 -20.06 1.48
CA ALA A 52 3.40 -21.10 1.17
C ALA A 52 4.06 -22.34 0.55
N ASP A 53 5.02 -22.15 -0.35
CA ASP A 53 5.76 -23.25 -0.99
C ASP A 53 6.67 -23.96 0.01
N SER A 54 7.35 -23.21 0.88
CA SER A 54 8.14 -23.79 1.97
C SER A 54 7.28 -24.65 2.91
N ARG A 55 6.07 -24.18 3.24
CA ARG A 55 5.12 -24.95 4.06
C ARG A 55 4.62 -26.20 3.35
N ARG A 56 4.38 -26.14 2.03
CA ARG A 56 3.99 -27.32 1.25
C ARG A 56 5.07 -28.40 1.30
N ILE A 57 6.33 -28.02 1.11
CA ILE A 57 7.46 -28.95 1.17
C ILE A 57 7.56 -29.60 2.56
N GLU A 58 7.45 -28.80 3.62
CA GLU A 58 7.47 -29.29 5.00
C GLU A 58 6.33 -30.30 5.27
N LEU A 59 5.11 -29.99 4.82
CA LEU A 59 3.96 -30.87 4.98
C LEU A 59 4.09 -32.17 4.18
N GLN A 60 4.67 -32.12 2.97
CA GLN A 60 4.94 -33.32 2.17
C GLN A 60 5.94 -34.24 2.87
N SER A 61 7.03 -33.68 3.40
CA SER A 61 8.03 -34.46 4.16
C SER A 61 7.42 -35.14 5.39
N ARG A 62 6.58 -34.43 6.16
CA ARG A 62 5.86 -35.02 7.31
C ARG A 62 4.89 -36.12 6.89
N LEU A 63 4.21 -35.97 5.75
CA LEU A 63 3.32 -37.00 5.23
C LEU A 63 4.09 -38.25 4.81
N GLU A 64 5.25 -38.11 4.18
CA GLU A 64 6.11 -39.23 3.82
C GLU A 64 6.61 -39.98 5.05
N GLU A 65 7.05 -39.27 6.09
CA GLU A 65 7.46 -39.86 7.36
C GLU A 65 6.33 -40.69 8.01
N LEU A 66 5.11 -40.15 8.02
CA LEU A 66 3.93 -40.86 8.55
C LEU A 66 3.44 -41.99 7.64
N ARG A 67 3.77 -41.96 6.34
CA ARG A 67 3.38 -42.98 5.36
C ARG A 67 4.32 -44.19 5.40
N VAL A 68 5.51 -44.08 5.97
CA VAL A 68 6.37 -45.23 6.24
C VAL A 68 5.66 -46.10 7.28
N PRO A 69 5.26 -47.34 6.94
CA PRO A 69 4.58 -48.20 7.89
C PRO A 69 5.53 -48.48 9.04
N ARG A 70 5.13 -48.12 10.26
CA ARG A 70 5.80 -48.60 11.47
C ARG A 70 5.60 -50.12 11.52
N ALA A 71 6.62 -50.85 11.08
CA ALA A 71 6.78 -52.28 11.31
C ALA A 71 7.27 -52.51 12.75
#